data_AF-A0A7S0YJJ4-F1
#
_entry.id   AF-A0A7S0YJJ4-F1
#
_cell.length_a   1.000
_cell.length_b   1.000
_cell.length_c   1.000
_cell.angle_alpha   90.00
_cell.angle_beta   90.00
_cell.angle_gamma   90.00
#
_symmetry.space_group_name_H-M   'P 1'
#
loop_
_entity.id
_entity.type
_entity.pdbx_description
1 polymer ?
#
loop_
_entity_poly.entity_id
_entity_poly.type
_entity_poly.pdbx_seq_one_letter_code
_entity_poly.pdbx_strand_id
1 'polypeptide(L)'
;DSPAGMGSRKQLKRGMLERIVSEKTVVHEAARNVSRMKDLSAAIRDILKGGADETSRDELDDELSELHMLVGVMRRHVRGAEPMSATAHTQVVQSMGRIEVALSRLEEYLSSPEVSVEKADGLLEILEKELGRIIASNIDQVEKFRRWVAPALKQGPKSEVIPWSLVIGVSIDCFVDGLLVGLTFLASTRAGYIMAFATSIESCFLGISLSSSVYNVTESRQRHLAISCIPVATLLLGGVIAGMTGEALQRNEALFAGFVAFAIVSLLFLVTQELLLTAHRITDEQALWYVNINLFLGAGMVMFLEQLLAE
;
A
#
# COMPACT_ATOMS: atom_id res chain seq x y z
N ASP A 1 -22.10 42.85 -67.46
CA ASP A 1 -22.30 42.69 -66.01
C ASP A 1 -22.86 41.33 -65.67
N SER A 2 -21.99 40.42 -65.20
CA SER A 2 -22.39 39.07 -64.77
C SER A 2 -22.23 38.96 -63.25
N PRO A 3 -23.29 38.58 -62.49
CA PRO A 3 -23.32 38.63 -61.02
C PRO A 3 -22.54 37.49 -60.33
N ALA A 4 -21.81 36.65 -61.08
CA ALA A 4 -21.13 35.46 -60.57
C ALA A 4 -19.90 35.75 -59.70
N GLY A 5 -19.32 36.96 -59.75
CA GLY A 5 -18.09 37.30 -59.02
C GLY A 5 -18.30 37.72 -57.55
N MET A 6 -19.53 38.04 -57.14
CA MET A 6 -19.80 38.66 -55.83
C MET A 6 -20.08 37.63 -54.72
N GLY A 7 -20.64 36.46 -55.07
CA GLY A 7 -20.88 35.35 -54.12
C GLY A 7 -19.60 34.61 -53.73
N SER A 8 -18.69 34.40 -54.68
CA SER A 8 -17.42 33.69 -54.45
C SER A 8 -16.47 34.48 -53.54
N ARG A 9 -16.39 35.82 -53.70
CA ARG A 9 -15.61 36.69 -52.80
C ARG A 9 -16.20 36.79 -51.38
N LYS A 10 -17.53 36.74 -51.22
CA LYS A 10 -18.18 36.73 -49.90
C LYS A 10 -17.95 35.40 -49.16
N GLN A 11 -18.03 34.27 -49.86
CA GLN A 11 -17.74 32.95 -49.27
C GLN A 11 -16.26 32.80 -48.89
N LEU A 12 -15.33 33.27 -49.72
CA LEU A 12 -13.89 33.27 -49.39
C LEU A 12 -13.58 34.14 -48.16
N LYS A 13 -14.16 35.34 -48.09
CA LYS A 13 -13.99 36.24 -46.93
C LYS A 13 -14.57 35.66 -45.65
N ARG A 14 -15.70 34.96 -45.73
CA ARG A 14 -16.34 34.31 -44.58
C ARG A 14 -15.51 33.13 -44.07
N GLY A 15 -14.98 32.28 -44.96
CA GLY A 15 -14.07 31.19 -44.57
C GLY A 15 -12.72 31.67 -44.01
N MET A 16 -12.18 32.79 -44.52
CA MET A 16 -11.00 33.43 -43.91
C MET A 16 -11.30 34.02 -42.54
N LEU A 17 -12.45 34.67 -42.35
CA LEU A 17 -12.86 35.22 -41.06
C LEU A 17 -13.12 34.12 -40.02
N GLU A 18 -13.77 33.02 -40.40
CA GLU A 18 -13.99 31.86 -39.53
C GLU A 18 -12.67 31.20 -39.11
N ARG A 19 -11.69 31.10 -40.03
CA ARG A 19 -10.32 30.64 -39.71
C ARG A 19 -9.58 31.60 -38.79
N ILE A 20 -9.61 32.91 -39.04
CA ILE A 20 -8.92 33.92 -38.21
C ILE A 20 -9.56 34.02 -36.82
N VAL A 21 -10.89 33.89 -36.72
CA VAL A 21 -11.61 33.87 -35.44
C VAL A 21 -11.29 32.59 -34.67
N SER A 22 -11.28 31.43 -35.33
CA SER A 22 -10.83 30.17 -34.74
C SER A 22 -9.39 30.26 -34.22
N GLU A 23 -8.47 30.80 -35.02
CA GLU A 23 -7.06 30.93 -34.67
C GLU A 23 -6.83 31.93 -33.52
N LYS A 24 -7.53 33.07 -33.51
CA LYS A 24 -7.52 34.02 -32.39
C LYS A 24 -8.13 33.43 -31.11
N THR A 25 -9.17 32.61 -31.22
CA THR A 25 -9.82 31.97 -30.07
C THR A 25 -8.90 30.94 -29.44
N VAL A 26 -8.24 30.11 -30.26
CA VAL A 26 -7.23 29.14 -29.84
C VAL A 26 -6.04 29.82 -29.17
N VAL A 27 -5.54 30.93 -29.72
CA VAL A 27 -4.42 31.69 -29.13
C VAL A 27 -4.83 32.34 -27.81
N HIS A 28 -6.05 32.88 -27.71
CA HIS A 28 -6.55 33.48 -26.48
C HIS A 28 -6.77 32.44 -25.36
N GLU A 29 -7.29 31.26 -25.71
CA GLU A 29 -7.49 30.15 -24.78
C GLU A 29 -6.16 29.54 -24.32
N ALA A 30 -5.18 29.42 -25.22
CA ALA A 30 -3.82 29.02 -24.88
C ALA A 30 -3.15 30.02 -23.92
N ALA A 31 -3.28 31.32 -24.16
CA ALA A 31 -2.75 32.36 -23.28
C ALA A 31 -3.39 32.32 -21.88
N ARG A 32 -4.70 32.08 -21.81
CA ARG A 32 -5.44 31.92 -20.55
C ARG A 32 -4.95 30.71 -19.75
N ASN A 33 -4.76 29.57 -20.43
CA ASN A 33 -4.26 28.35 -19.78
C ASN A 33 -2.83 28.53 -19.25
N VAL A 34 -1.96 29.23 -19.98
CA VAL A 34 -0.60 29.55 -19.50
C VAL A 34 -0.63 30.47 -18.28
N SER A 35 -1.55 31.42 -18.21
CA SER A 35 -1.73 32.26 -17.01
C SER A 35 -2.12 31.39 -15.82
N ARG A 36 -3.15 30.54 -15.97
CA ARG A 36 -3.59 29.61 -14.91
C ARG A 36 -2.47 28.69 -14.44
N MET A 37 -1.66 28.14 -15.35
CA MET A 37 -0.51 27.32 -14.98
C MET A 37 0.48 28.06 -14.09
N LYS A 38 0.70 29.36 -14.32
CA LYS A 38 1.57 30.19 -13.49
C LYS A 38 0.97 30.39 -12.10
N ASP A 39 -0.33 30.65 -12.03
CA ASP A 39 -1.05 30.87 -10.78
C ASP A 39 -1.02 29.60 -9.90
N LEU A 40 -1.36 28.43 -10.47
CA LEU A 40 -1.26 27.13 -9.79
C LEU A 40 0.18 26.84 -9.33
N SER A 41 1.18 27.15 -10.16
CA SER A 41 2.60 26.95 -9.78
C SER A 41 3.04 27.85 -8.61
N ALA A 42 2.41 29.01 -8.44
CA ALA A 42 2.63 29.89 -7.31
C ALA A 42 1.92 29.36 -6.06
N ALA A 43 0.67 28.89 -6.20
CA ALA A 43 -0.09 28.26 -5.11
C ALA A 43 0.63 27.03 -4.53
N ILE A 44 1.08 26.11 -5.39
CA ILE A 44 1.89 24.94 -4.98
C ILE A 44 3.14 25.36 -4.21
N ARG A 45 3.82 26.41 -4.67
CA ARG A 45 5.02 26.92 -3.99
C ARG A 45 4.69 27.49 -2.61
N ASP A 46 3.55 28.15 -2.47
CA ASP A 46 3.12 28.73 -1.20
C ASP A 46 2.68 27.64 -0.20
N ILE A 47 1.98 26.61 -0.66
CA ILE A 47 1.63 25.42 0.14
C ILE A 47 2.90 24.74 0.69
N LEU A 48 3.92 24.55 -0.15
CA LEU A 48 5.17 23.91 0.24
C LEU A 48 6.05 24.75 1.19
N LYS A 49 5.73 26.02 1.44
CA LYS A 49 6.48 26.86 2.40
C LYS A 49 6.15 26.54 3.86
N GLY A 50 5.02 25.90 4.15
CA GLY A 50 4.57 25.57 5.51
C GLY A 50 5.40 24.49 6.22
N GLY A 51 6.25 23.75 5.50
CA GLY A 51 6.97 22.60 6.05
C GLY A 51 6.10 21.34 6.09
N ALA A 52 6.73 20.17 6.28
CA ALA A 52 6.09 18.87 6.07
C ALA A 52 4.89 18.58 6.99
N ASP A 53 4.84 19.18 8.18
CA ASP A 53 3.79 18.93 9.19
C ASP A 53 2.55 19.82 9.02
N GLU A 54 2.65 20.96 8.33
CA GLU A 54 1.52 21.88 8.07
C GLU A 54 1.00 21.80 6.62
N THR A 55 1.69 21.06 5.75
CA THR A 55 1.29 20.91 4.34
C THR A 55 0.09 19.97 4.24
N SER A 56 -1.09 20.52 3.94
CA SER A 56 -2.25 19.71 3.58
C SER A 56 -1.97 18.95 2.28
N ARG A 57 -1.85 17.63 2.39
CA ARG A 57 -1.59 16.74 1.25
C ARG A 57 -2.71 16.83 0.21
N ASP A 58 -3.94 16.95 0.66
CA ASP A 58 -5.12 17.04 -0.21
C ASP A 58 -5.12 18.34 -1.01
N GLU A 59 -4.81 19.48 -0.38
CA GLU A 59 -4.71 20.78 -1.06
C GLU A 59 -3.57 20.79 -2.09
N LEU A 60 -2.43 20.16 -1.77
CA LEU A 60 -1.31 20.04 -2.70
C LEU A 60 -1.66 19.13 -3.91
N ASP A 61 -2.35 18.02 -3.65
CA ASP A 61 -2.74 17.04 -4.68
C ASP A 61 -3.78 17.63 -5.65
N ASP A 62 -4.71 18.45 -5.17
CA ASP A 62 -5.69 19.16 -5.99
C ASP A 62 -5.02 20.13 -6.98
N GLU A 63 -4.15 21.00 -6.46
CA GLU A 63 -3.43 22.02 -7.24
C GLU A 63 -2.50 21.38 -8.30
N LEU A 64 -1.81 20.28 -7.95
CA LEU A 64 -0.97 19.53 -8.87
C LEU A 64 -1.79 18.83 -9.97
N SER A 65 -2.96 18.30 -9.63
CA SER A 65 -3.87 17.64 -10.57
C SER A 65 -4.43 18.61 -11.59
N GLU A 66 -4.84 19.82 -11.16
CA GLU A 66 -5.31 20.86 -12.07
C GLU A 66 -4.20 21.31 -13.03
N LEU A 67 -2.97 21.49 -12.53
CA LEU A 67 -1.82 21.88 -13.34
C LEU A 67 -1.52 20.82 -14.41
N HIS A 68 -1.56 19.53 -14.04
CA HIS A 68 -1.35 18.44 -14.97
C HIS A 68 -2.42 18.39 -16.08
N MET A 69 -3.68 18.59 -15.71
CA MET A 69 -4.81 18.62 -16.65
C MET A 69 -4.62 19.73 -17.69
N LEU A 70 -4.28 20.94 -17.26
CA LEU A 70 -4.04 22.08 -18.16
C LEU A 70 -2.89 21.82 -19.14
N VAL A 71 -1.82 21.15 -18.70
CA VAL A 71 -0.70 20.77 -19.57
C VAL A 71 -1.16 19.77 -20.64
N GLY A 72 -2.01 18.81 -20.25
CA GLY A 72 -2.63 17.86 -21.18
C GLY A 72 -3.54 18.54 -22.22
N VAL A 73 -4.34 19.51 -21.78
CA VAL A 73 -5.19 20.33 -22.68
C VAL A 73 -4.33 21.13 -23.66
N MET A 74 -3.27 21.79 -23.17
CA MET A 74 -2.35 22.57 -24.01
C MET A 74 -1.61 21.69 -25.03
N ARG A 75 -1.16 20.51 -24.62
CA ARG A 75 -0.49 19.56 -25.52
C ARG A 75 -1.41 19.06 -26.63
N ARG A 76 -2.70 18.84 -26.33
CA ARG A 76 -3.73 18.47 -27.33
C ARG A 76 -4.03 19.62 -28.31
N HIS A 77 -4.07 20.86 -27.83
CA HIS A 77 -4.21 22.04 -28.68
C HIS A 77 -3.01 22.24 -29.63
N VAL A 78 -1.78 22.00 -29.14
CA VAL A 78 -0.56 22.16 -29.94
C VAL A 78 -0.36 21.04 -30.96
N ARG A 79 -0.72 19.79 -30.61
CA ARG A 79 -0.51 18.62 -31.48
C ARG A 79 -1.68 18.35 -32.44
N GLY A 80 -2.83 18.98 -32.22
CA GLY A 80 -4.10 18.59 -32.83
C GLY A 80 -4.72 17.41 -32.10
N ALA A 81 -6.01 17.50 -31.78
CA ALA A 81 -6.75 16.39 -31.20
C ALA A 81 -7.22 15.46 -32.33
N GLU A 82 -6.83 14.19 -32.28
CA GLU A 82 -7.40 13.18 -33.16
C GLU A 82 -8.90 12.98 -32.84
N PRO A 83 -9.77 12.82 -33.85
CA PRO A 83 -11.18 12.55 -33.61
C PRO A 83 -11.34 11.23 -32.86
N MET A 84 -12.19 11.22 -31.84
CA MET A 84 -12.46 10.04 -31.03
C MET A 84 -12.98 8.90 -31.92
N SER A 85 -12.42 7.70 -31.77
CA SER A 85 -12.87 6.53 -32.53
C SER A 85 -14.31 6.14 -32.14
N ALA A 86 -15.06 5.54 -33.06
CA ALA A 86 -16.43 5.10 -32.78
C ALA A 86 -16.48 4.11 -31.60
N THR A 87 -15.48 3.23 -31.47
CA THR A 87 -15.35 2.28 -30.36
C THR A 87 -15.08 2.99 -29.04
N ALA A 88 -14.18 4.00 -29.02
CA ALA A 88 -13.93 4.81 -27.83
C ALA A 88 -15.18 5.60 -27.43
N HIS A 89 -15.90 6.18 -28.39
CA HIS A 89 -17.17 6.87 -28.15
C HIS A 89 -18.20 5.95 -27.45
N THR A 90 -18.42 4.75 -27.98
CA THR A 90 -19.35 3.78 -27.38
C THR A 90 -18.91 3.35 -25.98
N GLN A 91 -17.61 3.15 -25.75
CA GLN A 91 -17.09 2.80 -24.43
C GLN A 91 -17.27 3.92 -23.41
N VAL A 92 -17.04 5.17 -23.79
CA VAL A 92 -17.26 6.34 -22.93
C VAL A 92 -18.73 6.45 -22.55
N VAL A 93 -19.65 6.32 -23.51
CA VAL A 93 -21.10 6.35 -23.25
C VAL A 93 -21.53 5.24 -22.29
N GLN A 94 -21.03 4.00 -22.49
CA GLN A 94 -21.34 2.89 -21.59
C GLN A 94 -20.79 3.09 -20.17
N SER A 95 -19.56 3.58 -20.05
CA SER A 95 -18.95 3.86 -18.75
C SER A 95 -19.62 5.02 -18.03
N MET A 96 -20.08 6.06 -18.76
CA MET A 96 -20.88 7.15 -18.18
C MET A 96 -22.18 6.62 -17.57
N GLY A 97 -22.90 5.72 -18.25
CA GLY A 97 -24.10 5.09 -17.69
C GLY A 97 -23.80 4.27 -16.43
N ARG A 98 -22.63 3.63 -16.32
CA ARG A 98 -22.20 2.92 -15.10
C ARG A 98 -21.82 3.86 -13.97
N ILE A 99 -21.19 4.99 -14.27
CA ILE A 99 -20.85 6.03 -13.30
C ILE A 99 -22.12 6.64 -12.73
N GLU A 100 -23.10 6.98 -13.56
CA GLU A 100 -24.39 7.53 -13.10
C GLU A 100 -25.08 6.59 -12.11
N VAL A 101 -25.14 5.30 -12.42
CA VAL A 101 -25.71 4.29 -11.49
C VAL A 101 -24.91 4.19 -10.19
N ALA A 102 -23.58 4.25 -10.26
CA ALA A 102 -22.73 4.19 -9.06
C ALA A 102 -22.85 5.45 -8.20
N LEU A 103 -22.98 6.63 -8.81
CA LEU A 103 -23.23 7.90 -8.10
C LEU A 103 -24.61 7.90 -7.43
N SER A 104 -25.66 7.43 -8.10
CA SER A 104 -26.98 7.32 -7.48
C SER A 104 -26.99 6.39 -6.27
N ARG A 105 -26.24 5.27 -6.32
CA ARG A 105 -26.08 4.36 -5.17
C ARG A 105 -25.32 5.01 -4.02
N LEU A 106 -24.29 5.80 -4.32
CA LEU A 106 -23.52 6.52 -3.32
C LEU A 106 -24.38 7.61 -2.66
N GLU A 107 -25.15 8.36 -3.44
CA GLU A 107 -26.08 9.38 -2.93
C GLU A 107 -27.17 8.77 -2.04
N GLU A 108 -27.76 7.64 -2.46
CA GLU A 108 -28.74 6.88 -1.66
C GLU A 108 -28.11 6.36 -0.35
N TYR A 109 -26.88 5.86 -0.43
CA TYR A 109 -26.16 5.35 0.75
C TYR A 109 -25.80 6.44 1.75
N LEU A 110 -25.28 7.57 1.28
CA LEU A 110 -24.92 8.73 2.11
C LEU A 110 -26.15 9.41 2.73
N SER A 111 -27.33 9.23 2.13
CA SER A 111 -28.61 9.71 2.66
C SER A 111 -29.22 8.77 3.71
N SER A 112 -28.63 7.60 3.96
CA SER A 112 -29.11 6.64 4.95
C SER A 112 -28.60 6.96 6.36
N PRO A 113 -29.36 6.63 7.43
CA PRO A 113 -28.96 6.92 8.81
C PRO A 113 -27.79 6.06 9.33
N GLU A 114 -27.40 4.99 8.62
CA GLU A 114 -26.29 4.08 8.98
C GLU A 114 -25.16 4.14 7.93
N VAL A 115 -24.40 5.23 7.96
CA VAL A 115 -23.20 5.40 7.14
C VAL A 115 -22.00 4.73 7.84
N SER A 116 -21.37 3.78 7.13
CA SER A 116 -20.13 3.10 7.48
C SER A 116 -19.09 3.45 6.44
N VAL A 117 -17.88 3.71 6.91
CA VAL A 117 -16.75 4.15 6.08
C VAL A 117 -16.38 3.08 5.06
N GLU A 118 -16.43 1.80 5.45
CA GLU A 118 -16.08 0.65 4.61
C GLU A 118 -17.00 0.48 3.40
N LYS A 119 -18.31 0.72 3.59
CA LYS A 119 -19.27 0.65 2.49
C LYS A 119 -19.18 1.87 1.57
N ALA A 120 -18.90 3.05 2.11
CA ALA A 120 -18.68 4.26 1.31
C ALA A 120 -17.42 4.12 0.45
N ASP A 121 -16.33 3.60 1.04
CA ASP A 121 -15.07 3.31 0.35
C ASP A 121 -15.25 2.29 -0.77
N GLY A 122 -15.98 1.19 -0.52
CA GLY A 122 -16.30 0.21 -1.55
C GLY A 122 -17.11 0.78 -2.73
N LEU A 123 -17.99 1.75 -2.49
CA LEU A 123 -18.73 2.45 -3.55
C LEU A 123 -17.83 3.42 -4.33
N LEU A 124 -16.91 4.09 -3.65
CA LEU A 124 -15.90 4.96 -4.27
C LEU A 124 -14.90 4.16 -5.13
N GLU A 125 -14.50 2.97 -4.70
CA GLU A 125 -13.62 2.08 -5.47
C GLU A 125 -14.26 1.65 -6.80
N ILE A 126 -15.58 1.44 -6.81
CA ILE A 126 -16.34 1.13 -8.03
C ILE A 126 -16.32 2.33 -9.00
N LEU A 127 -16.55 3.54 -8.48
CA LEU A 127 -16.47 4.78 -9.27
C LEU A 127 -15.08 5.00 -9.86
N GLU A 128 -14.04 4.79 -9.06
CA GLU A 128 -12.65 4.92 -9.50
C GLU A 128 -12.33 3.94 -10.64
N LYS A 129 -12.78 2.68 -10.54
CA LYS A 129 -12.59 1.66 -11.60
C LYS A 129 -13.31 2.00 -12.89
N GLU A 130 -14.48 2.63 -12.84
CA GLU A 130 -15.21 3.08 -14.04
C GLU A 130 -14.55 4.30 -14.69
N LEU A 131 -14.13 5.28 -13.87
CA LEU A 131 -13.38 6.45 -14.33
C LEU A 131 -12.05 6.04 -14.97
N GLY A 132 -11.30 5.12 -14.35
CA GLY A 132 -10.06 4.58 -14.89
C GLY A 132 -10.24 3.93 -16.26
N ARG A 133 -11.39 3.30 -16.54
CA ARG A 133 -11.71 2.72 -17.86
C ARG A 133 -11.96 3.79 -18.93
N ILE A 134 -12.62 4.90 -18.60
CA ILE A 134 -12.80 6.04 -19.51
C ILE A 134 -11.47 6.72 -19.84
N ILE A 135 -10.62 6.85 -18.83
CA ILE A 135 -9.32 7.51 -18.96
C ILE A 135 -8.38 6.62 -19.80
N ALA A 136 -8.36 5.30 -19.55
CA ALA A 136 -7.54 4.35 -20.30
C ALA A 136 -7.97 4.19 -21.77
N SER A 137 -9.26 4.34 -22.09
CA SER A 137 -9.73 4.25 -23.49
C SER A 137 -9.46 5.50 -24.32
N ASN A 138 -9.14 6.64 -23.68
CA ASN A 138 -8.97 7.93 -24.35
C ASN A 138 -7.55 8.54 -24.28
N ILE A 139 -6.66 8.02 -23.43
CA ILE A 139 -5.36 8.65 -23.14
C ILE A 139 -4.24 7.60 -23.16
N ASP A 140 -3.36 7.63 -24.15
CA ASP A 140 -2.14 6.80 -24.26
C ASP A 140 -1.06 7.07 -23.16
N GLN A 141 -1.36 7.87 -22.14
CA GLN A 141 -0.38 8.39 -21.16
C GLN A 141 -0.78 8.18 -19.69
N VAL A 142 -1.65 7.20 -19.38
CA VAL A 142 -2.14 6.96 -18.00
C VAL A 142 -1.08 6.42 -17.04
N GLU A 143 0.04 5.89 -17.54
CA GLU A 143 1.14 5.46 -16.65
C GLU A 143 1.64 6.57 -15.71
N LYS A 144 1.45 7.85 -16.06
CA LYS A 144 1.85 8.98 -15.21
C LYS A 144 0.75 9.49 -14.27
N PHE A 145 -0.53 9.20 -14.53
CA PHE A 145 -1.66 9.61 -13.68
C PHE A 145 -1.85 8.66 -12.48
N ARG A 146 -1.41 7.40 -12.61
CA ARG A 146 -1.37 6.38 -11.54
C ARG A 146 -0.40 6.67 -10.38
N ARG A 147 0.28 7.83 -10.40
CA ARG A 147 1.27 8.21 -9.38
C ARG A 147 0.69 9.09 -8.27
N TRP A 148 -0.52 9.63 -8.45
CA TRP A 148 -1.14 10.61 -7.54
C TRP A 148 -2.58 10.29 -7.11
N VAL A 149 -3.15 9.17 -7.58
CA VAL A 149 -4.26 8.52 -6.87
C VAL A 149 -3.69 7.99 -5.55
N ALA A 150 -4.42 8.19 -4.44
CA ALA A 150 -4.08 7.66 -3.12
C ALA A 150 -3.48 6.25 -3.29
N PRO A 151 -2.27 5.99 -2.77
CA PRO A 151 -1.59 4.76 -3.08
C PRO A 151 -2.42 3.59 -2.57
N ALA A 152 -3.08 2.86 -3.49
CA ALA A 152 -3.31 1.44 -3.28
C ALA A 152 -1.96 0.88 -2.84
N LEU A 153 -1.90 0.27 -1.65
CA LEU A 153 -0.69 -0.22 -1.00
C LEU A 153 0.28 -0.83 -2.03
N LYS A 154 1.23 -0.01 -2.50
CA LYS A 154 2.07 -0.35 -3.65
C LYS A 154 3.19 -1.24 -3.13
N GLN A 155 3.10 -2.52 -3.46
CA GLN A 155 4.24 -3.42 -3.47
C GLN A 155 5.34 -2.78 -4.35
N GLY A 156 6.51 -2.56 -3.75
CA GLY A 156 7.64 -1.86 -4.35
C GLY A 156 8.19 -2.56 -5.60
N PRO A 157 9.10 -1.91 -6.35
CA PRO A 157 9.72 -2.51 -7.52
C PRO A 157 10.41 -3.83 -7.14
N LYS A 158 10.22 -4.88 -7.94
CA LYS A 158 10.87 -6.18 -7.76
C LYS A 158 12.39 -6.03 -7.88
N SER A 159 13.03 -5.71 -6.76
CA SER A 159 14.47 -5.82 -6.58
C SER A 159 14.80 -7.30 -6.61
N GLU A 160 15.77 -7.72 -7.43
CA GLU A 160 16.22 -9.12 -7.55
C GLU A 160 17.02 -9.61 -6.32
N VAL A 161 17.16 -8.78 -5.29
CA VAL A 161 17.99 -9.04 -4.12
C VAL A 161 17.12 -9.50 -2.96
N ILE A 162 17.16 -10.81 -2.69
CA ILE A 162 16.54 -11.39 -1.49
C ILE A 162 17.09 -10.66 -0.25
N PRO A 163 16.22 -10.21 0.67
CA PRO A 163 16.64 -9.59 1.92
C PRO A 163 17.19 -10.66 2.88
N TRP A 164 18.42 -11.12 2.63
CA TRP A 164 19.06 -12.18 3.42
C TRP A 164 19.23 -11.81 4.89
N SER A 165 19.40 -10.53 5.21
CA SER A 165 19.41 -10.05 6.60
C SER A 165 18.11 -10.38 7.32
N LEU A 166 16.97 -10.17 6.67
CA LEU A 166 15.65 -10.49 7.22
C LEU A 166 15.48 -12.01 7.38
N VAL A 167 15.83 -12.79 6.35
CA VAL A 167 15.72 -14.26 6.40
C VAL A 167 16.59 -14.83 7.54
N ILE A 168 17.83 -14.36 7.68
CA ILE A 168 18.74 -14.79 8.74
C ILE A 168 18.22 -14.39 10.11
N GLY A 169 17.75 -13.14 10.28
CA GLY A 169 17.17 -12.65 11.53
C GLY A 169 16.01 -13.53 12.00
N VAL A 170 15.01 -13.75 11.12
CA VAL A 170 13.86 -14.60 11.43
C VAL A 170 14.27 -16.06 11.66
N SER A 171 15.31 -16.56 10.99
CA SER A 171 15.79 -17.93 11.20
C SER A 171 16.45 -18.12 12.56
N ILE A 172 17.21 -17.12 13.04
CA ILE A 172 17.85 -17.15 14.37
C ILE A 172 16.77 -17.10 15.45
N ASP A 173 15.78 -16.23 15.29
CA ASP A 173 14.63 -16.09 16.19
C ASP A 173 13.88 -17.42 16.34
N CYS A 174 13.43 -17.97 15.21
CA CYS A 174 12.79 -19.28 15.14
C CYS A 174 13.63 -20.41 15.76
N PHE A 175 14.96 -20.38 15.59
CA PHE A 175 15.86 -21.37 16.19
C PHE A 175 15.89 -21.28 17.72
N VAL A 176 15.95 -20.07 18.27
CA VAL A 176 15.94 -19.84 19.73
C VAL A 176 14.59 -20.21 20.31
N ASP A 177 13.48 -19.89 19.63
CA ASP A 177 12.13 -20.31 20.04
C ASP A 177 12.00 -21.84 20.07
N GLY A 178 12.48 -22.51 19.02
CA GLY A 178 12.49 -23.97 18.94
C GLY A 178 13.27 -24.60 20.10
N LEU A 179 14.46 -24.07 20.40
CA LEU A 179 15.25 -24.50 21.56
C LEU A 179 14.48 -24.32 22.87
N LEU A 180 13.85 -23.15 23.06
CA LEU A 180 13.13 -22.87 24.29
C LEU A 180 11.88 -23.73 24.45
N VAL A 181 11.12 -23.98 23.38
CA VAL A 181 10.00 -24.93 23.38
C VAL A 181 10.49 -26.31 23.83
N GLY A 182 11.58 -26.83 23.27
CA GLY A 182 12.13 -28.13 23.68
C GLY A 182 12.58 -28.17 25.15
N LEU A 183 13.29 -27.13 25.61
CA LEU A 183 13.75 -27.03 27.00
C LEU A 183 12.59 -26.87 28.00
N THR A 184 11.54 -26.15 27.64
CA THR A 184 10.37 -25.94 28.51
C THR A 184 9.54 -27.21 28.64
N PHE A 185 9.41 -28.03 27.57
CA PHE A 185 8.80 -29.36 27.68
C PHE A 185 9.55 -30.28 28.63
N LEU A 186 10.88 -30.19 28.68
CA LEU A 186 11.71 -30.95 29.62
C LEU A 186 11.54 -30.46 31.07
N ALA A 187 11.37 -29.15 31.26
CA ALA A 187 11.13 -28.57 32.58
C ALA A 187 9.72 -28.90 33.11
N SER A 188 8.70 -28.76 32.26
CA SER A 188 7.31 -29.08 32.57
C SER A 188 6.50 -29.22 31.29
N THR A 189 5.76 -30.32 31.15
CA THR A 189 4.90 -30.57 29.98
C THR A 189 3.91 -29.43 29.75
N ARG A 190 3.38 -28.84 30.83
CA ARG A 190 2.40 -27.75 30.76
C ARG A 190 3.04 -26.45 30.24
N ALA A 191 4.20 -26.08 30.77
CA ALA A 191 4.95 -24.93 30.29
C ALA A 191 5.33 -25.10 28.82
N GLY A 192 5.71 -26.32 28.41
CA GLY A 192 5.98 -26.67 27.02
C GLY A 192 4.77 -26.44 26.09
N TYR A 193 3.55 -26.83 26.50
CA TYR A 193 2.35 -26.57 25.70
C TYR A 193 2.03 -25.08 25.56
N ILE A 194 2.14 -24.31 26.65
CA ILE A 194 1.93 -22.86 26.62
C ILE A 194 2.92 -22.19 25.67
N MET A 195 4.20 -22.53 25.81
CA MET A 195 5.27 -22.02 24.96
C MET A 195 5.10 -22.39 23.50
N ALA A 196 4.78 -23.65 23.20
CA ALA A 196 4.54 -24.10 21.83
C ALA A 196 3.35 -23.38 21.19
N PHE A 197 2.27 -23.16 21.94
CA PHE A 197 1.10 -22.43 21.46
C PHE A 197 1.41 -20.96 21.20
N ALA A 198 2.08 -20.27 22.13
CA ALA A 198 2.51 -18.89 21.94
C ALA A 198 3.41 -18.74 20.71
N THR A 199 4.44 -19.58 20.62
CA THR A 199 5.39 -19.63 19.49
C THR A 199 4.69 -19.91 18.16
N SER A 200 3.63 -20.74 18.16
CA SER A 200 2.88 -21.06 16.94
C SER A 200 2.13 -19.85 16.39
N ILE A 201 1.53 -19.04 17.27
CA ILE A 201 0.83 -17.82 16.87
C ILE A 201 1.84 -16.80 16.34
N GLU A 202 2.95 -16.60 17.05
CA GLU A 202 4.04 -15.73 16.63
C GLU A 202 4.62 -16.12 15.27
N SER A 203 4.96 -17.40 15.09
CA SER A 203 5.47 -17.95 13.83
C SER A 203 4.50 -17.79 12.67
N CYS A 204 3.18 -17.76 12.91
CA CYS A 204 2.18 -17.48 11.88
C CYS A 204 2.32 -16.05 11.34
N PHE A 205 2.40 -15.06 12.23
CA PHE A 205 2.55 -13.67 11.85
C PHE A 205 3.92 -13.40 11.20
N LEU A 206 5.00 -13.93 11.78
CA LEU A 206 6.35 -13.83 11.20
C LEU A 206 6.43 -14.49 9.82
N GLY A 207 5.81 -15.67 9.66
CA GLY A 207 5.76 -16.39 8.39
C GLY A 207 5.02 -15.61 7.31
N ILE A 208 3.87 -15.00 7.63
CA ILE A 208 3.11 -14.13 6.70
C ILE A 208 3.93 -12.90 6.33
N SER A 209 4.56 -12.24 7.31
CA SER A 209 5.38 -11.05 7.11
C SER A 209 6.60 -11.31 6.23
N LEU A 210 7.33 -12.41 6.50
CA LEU A 210 8.48 -12.84 5.69
C LEU A 210 8.04 -13.24 4.28
N SER A 211 6.97 -14.01 4.15
CA SER A 211 6.40 -14.42 2.86
C SER A 211 6.00 -13.22 2.01
N SER A 212 5.33 -12.22 2.59
CA SER A 212 5.01 -10.95 1.93
C SER A 212 6.26 -10.21 1.44
N SER A 213 7.29 -10.15 2.28
CA SER A 213 8.56 -9.47 1.96
C SER A 213 9.32 -10.18 0.82
N VAL A 214 9.30 -11.52 0.80
CA VAL A 214 9.99 -12.35 -0.21
C VAL A 214 9.19 -12.48 -1.50
N TYR A 215 7.86 -12.46 -1.44
CA TYR A 215 6.96 -12.51 -2.59
C TYR A 215 7.20 -11.37 -3.57
N ASN A 216 7.46 -10.17 -3.05
CA ASN A 216 7.73 -8.98 -3.84
C ASN A 216 9.09 -9.00 -4.57
N VAL A 217 9.94 -10.00 -4.30
CA VAL A 217 11.33 -10.09 -4.78
C VAL A 217 11.56 -11.36 -5.62
N THR A 218 10.68 -12.36 -5.52
CA THR A 218 10.91 -13.68 -6.10
C THR A 218 9.94 -14.01 -7.24
N GLU A 219 10.44 -14.18 -8.46
CA GLU A 219 9.63 -14.57 -9.63
C GLU A 219 9.18 -16.05 -9.61
N SER A 220 9.99 -16.94 -9.03
CA SER A 220 9.72 -18.38 -9.01
C SER A 220 8.99 -18.82 -7.74
N ARG A 221 7.83 -19.47 -7.90
CA ARG A 221 7.05 -20.05 -6.79
C ARG A 221 7.84 -21.06 -5.96
N GLN A 222 8.74 -21.82 -6.59
CA GLN A 222 9.58 -22.81 -5.89
C GLN A 222 10.64 -22.13 -5.02
N ARG A 223 11.25 -21.05 -5.53
CA ARG A 223 12.26 -20.29 -4.78
C ARG A 223 11.63 -19.56 -3.60
N HIS A 224 10.42 -19.02 -3.78
CA HIS A 224 9.67 -18.41 -2.69
C HIS A 224 9.38 -19.44 -1.59
N LEU A 225 8.83 -20.61 -1.95
CA LEU A 225 8.58 -21.67 -0.99
C LEU A 225 9.85 -22.12 -0.26
N ALA A 226 10.96 -22.30 -0.99
CA ALA A 226 12.23 -22.72 -0.41
C ALA A 226 12.75 -21.73 0.65
N ILE A 227 12.68 -20.42 0.38
CA ILE A 227 13.12 -19.39 1.32
C ILE A 227 12.19 -19.32 2.53
N SER A 228 10.88 -19.35 2.32
CA SER A 228 9.89 -19.29 3.40
C SER A 228 9.91 -20.53 4.31
N CYS A 229 10.43 -21.67 3.84
CA CYS A 229 10.61 -22.87 4.65
C CYS A 229 11.86 -22.83 5.56
N ILE A 230 12.84 -21.93 5.32
CA ILE A 230 14.09 -21.90 6.10
C ILE A 230 13.82 -21.67 7.60
N PRO A 231 13.03 -20.66 8.03
CA PRO A 231 12.82 -20.41 9.45
C PRO A 231 12.06 -21.54 10.16
N VAL A 232 11.10 -22.16 9.47
CA VAL A 232 10.36 -23.31 10.01
C VAL A 232 11.29 -24.50 10.23
N ALA A 233 12.22 -24.73 9.30
CA ALA A 233 13.22 -25.78 9.44
C ALA A 233 14.18 -25.51 10.61
N THR A 234 14.59 -24.25 10.82
CA THR A 234 15.45 -23.88 11.95
C THR A 234 14.74 -23.98 13.30
N LEU A 235 13.43 -23.69 13.37
CA LEU A 235 12.62 -23.91 14.57
C LEU A 235 12.58 -25.38 14.96
N LEU A 236 12.28 -26.27 14.01
CA LEU A 236 12.27 -27.71 14.25
C LEU A 236 13.65 -28.21 14.66
N LEU A 237 14.71 -27.70 14.03
CA LEU A 237 16.09 -28.04 14.39
C LEU A 237 16.41 -27.65 15.83
N GLY A 238 16.01 -26.44 16.26
CA GLY A 238 16.18 -25.99 17.64
C GLY A 238 15.47 -26.92 18.64
N GLY A 239 14.22 -27.28 18.36
CA GLY A 239 13.46 -28.21 19.21
C GLY A 239 14.07 -29.60 19.31
N VAL A 240 14.55 -30.14 18.18
CA VAL A 240 15.24 -31.44 18.16
C VAL A 240 16.54 -31.40 18.96
N ILE A 241 17.35 -30.34 18.80
CA ILE A 241 18.60 -30.18 19.57
C ILE A 241 18.30 -30.10 21.07
N ALA A 242 17.29 -29.32 21.47
CA ALA A 242 16.87 -29.26 22.86
C ALA A 242 16.39 -30.63 23.40
N GLY A 243 15.61 -31.39 22.63
CA GLY A 243 15.18 -32.73 23.02
C GLY A 243 16.36 -33.72 23.15
N MET A 244 17.31 -33.69 22.23
CA MET A 244 18.48 -34.59 22.24
C MET A 244 19.48 -34.27 23.35
N THR A 245 19.69 -32.98 23.64
CA THR A 245 20.73 -32.53 24.59
C THR A 245 20.18 -32.26 25.99
N GLY A 246 18.88 -32.02 26.12
CA GLY A 246 18.28 -31.54 27.34
C GLY A 246 18.23 -32.58 28.47
N GLU A 247 18.08 -33.88 28.19
CA GLU A 247 18.20 -34.92 29.22
C GLU A 247 19.61 -34.98 29.83
N ALA A 248 20.64 -34.78 29.00
CA ALA A 248 22.02 -34.69 29.47
C ALA A 248 22.25 -33.41 30.30
N LEU A 249 21.59 -32.32 29.92
CA LEU A 249 21.67 -31.03 30.58
C LEU A 249 20.97 -31.04 31.95
N GLN A 250 19.83 -31.73 32.09
CA GLN A 250 19.11 -31.89 33.36
C GLN A 250 19.94 -32.57 34.46
N ARG A 251 20.93 -33.40 34.09
CA ARG A 251 21.85 -34.00 35.08
C ARG A 251 22.68 -32.98 35.83
N ASN A 252 22.83 -31.77 35.28
CA ASN A 252 23.46 -30.64 35.93
C ASN A 252 22.45 -29.49 36.04
N GLU A 253 21.71 -29.47 37.14
CA GLU A 253 20.64 -28.49 37.40
C GLU A 253 21.10 -27.04 37.21
N ALA A 254 22.32 -26.70 37.61
CA ALA A 254 22.87 -25.36 37.45
C ALA A 254 23.08 -24.98 35.99
N LEU A 255 23.59 -25.91 35.16
CA LEU A 255 23.75 -25.67 33.73
C LEU A 255 22.39 -25.59 33.03
N PHE A 256 21.46 -26.47 33.36
CA PHE A 256 20.10 -26.44 32.79
C PHE A 256 19.40 -25.11 33.09
N ALA A 257 19.38 -24.69 34.36
CA ALA A 257 18.81 -23.41 34.78
C ALA A 257 19.51 -22.22 34.10
N GLY A 258 20.84 -22.27 33.97
CA GLY A 258 21.61 -21.24 33.27
C GLY A 258 21.24 -21.12 31.79
N PHE A 259 21.10 -22.24 31.09
CA PHE A 259 20.69 -22.26 29.68
C PHE A 259 19.25 -21.77 29.48
N VAL A 260 18.32 -22.20 30.34
CA VAL A 260 16.93 -21.73 30.29
C VAL A 260 16.85 -20.23 30.57
N ALA A 261 17.54 -19.74 31.60
CA ALA A 261 17.59 -18.32 31.92
C ALA A 261 18.21 -17.50 30.78
N PHE A 262 19.29 -17.99 30.19
CA PHE A 262 19.93 -17.36 29.03
C PHE A 262 18.99 -17.29 27.82
N ALA A 263 18.25 -18.37 27.52
CA ALA A 263 17.28 -18.40 26.44
C ALA A 263 16.14 -17.38 26.67
N ILE A 264 15.58 -17.34 27.88
CA ILE A 264 14.54 -16.37 28.24
C ILE A 264 15.04 -14.93 28.12
N VAL A 265 16.24 -14.62 28.61
CA VAL A 265 16.83 -13.27 28.50
C VAL A 265 17.10 -12.91 27.04
N SER A 266 17.54 -13.87 26.23
CA SER A 266 17.78 -13.66 24.80
C SER A 266 16.49 -13.32 24.05
N LEU A 267 15.38 -14.01 24.35
CA LEU A 267 14.07 -13.68 23.79
C LEU A 267 13.58 -12.31 24.26
N LEU A 268 13.74 -11.99 25.55
CA LEU A 268 13.37 -10.68 26.07
C LEU A 268 14.15 -9.56 25.36
N PHE A 269 15.43 -9.79 25.06
CA PHE A 269 16.24 -8.87 24.27
C PHE A 269 15.71 -8.72 22.84
N LEU A 270 15.45 -9.83 22.13
CA LEU A 270 14.88 -9.81 20.77
C LEU A 270 13.54 -9.05 20.73
N VAL A 271 12.62 -9.37 21.64
CA VAL A 271 11.30 -8.72 21.69
C VAL A 271 11.43 -7.23 22.02
N THR A 272 12.31 -6.84 22.94
CA THR A 272 12.42 -5.43 23.36
C THR A 272 13.21 -4.56 22.39
N GLN A 273 14.36 -5.05 21.90
CA GLN A 273 15.29 -4.27 21.08
C GLN A 273 15.03 -4.41 19.58
N GLU A 274 14.52 -5.55 19.12
CA GLU A 274 14.21 -5.74 17.70
C GLU A 274 12.73 -5.46 17.44
N LEU A 275 11.79 -6.08 18.17
CA LEU A 275 10.37 -5.92 17.85
C LEU A 275 9.77 -4.60 18.37
N LEU A 276 9.81 -4.36 19.69
CA LEU A 276 9.16 -3.18 20.29
C LEU A 276 9.84 -1.87 19.92
N LEU A 277 11.17 -1.84 19.91
CA LEU A 277 11.91 -0.65 19.48
C LEU A 277 11.65 -0.33 18.01
N THR A 278 11.60 -1.33 17.13
CA THR A 278 11.31 -1.12 15.71
C THR A 278 9.86 -0.69 15.50
N ALA A 279 8.90 -1.30 16.20
CA ALA A 279 7.51 -0.86 16.18
C ALA A 279 7.39 0.60 16.62
N HIS A 280 8.09 1.02 17.67
CA HIS A 280 8.11 2.41 18.12
C HIS A 280 8.74 3.37 17.11
N ARG A 281 9.76 2.94 16.35
CA ARG A 281 10.41 3.77 15.32
C ARG A 281 9.60 3.92 14.03
N ILE A 282 8.84 2.89 13.66
CA ILE A 282 8.08 2.86 12.40
C ILE A 282 6.67 3.45 12.58
N THR A 283 6.15 3.44 13.81
CA THR A 283 4.80 3.91 14.13
C THR A 283 4.82 5.39 14.49
N ASP A 284 3.95 6.19 13.88
CA ASP A 284 3.76 7.59 14.25
C ASP A 284 3.33 7.73 15.72
N GLU A 285 3.69 8.82 16.39
CA GLU A 285 3.39 9.03 17.82
C GLU A 285 1.89 8.87 18.14
N GLN A 286 1.01 9.24 17.20
CA GLN A 286 -0.45 9.13 17.33
C GLN A 286 -0.97 7.69 17.23
N ALA A 287 -0.19 6.73 16.72
CA ALA A 287 -0.56 5.33 16.55
C ALA A 287 0.09 4.39 17.57
N LEU A 288 0.95 4.91 18.47
CA LEU A 288 1.64 4.12 19.51
C LEU A 288 0.69 3.42 20.49
N TRP A 289 -0.50 3.98 20.73
CA TRP A 289 -1.50 3.36 21.61
C TRP A 289 -1.95 1.98 21.10
N TYR A 290 -1.98 1.75 19.78
CA TYR A 290 -2.34 0.47 19.18
C TYR A 290 -1.27 -0.60 19.46
N VAL A 291 0.01 -0.25 19.39
CA VAL A 291 1.13 -1.15 19.71
C VAL A 291 1.05 -1.62 21.17
N ASN A 292 0.80 -0.69 22.09
CA ASN A 292 0.64 -1.01 23.52
C ASN A 292 -0.54 -1.95 23.77
N ILE A 293 -1.70 -1.71 23.14
CA ILE A 293 -2.86 -2.60 23.31
C ILE A 293 -2.55 -4.02 22.84
N ASN A 294 -1.90 -4.20 21.69
CA ASN A 294 -1.55 -5.53 21.19
C ASN A 294 -0.54 -6.25 22.08
N LEU A 295 0.42 -5.53 22.67
CA LEU A 295 1.36 -6.08 23.65
C LEU A 295 0.61 -6.63 24.88
N PHE A 296 -0.29 -5.83 25.46
CA PHE A 296 -1.09 -6.27 26.62
C PHE A 296 -2.06 -7.39 26.26
N LEU A 297 -2.66 -7.36 25.06
CA LEU A 297 -3.54 -8.41 24.58
C LEU A 297 -2.80 -9.75 24.45
N GLY A 298 -1.61 -9.74 23.84
CA GLY A 298 -0.76 -10.94 23.71
C GLY A 298 -0.33 -11.49 25.08
N ALA A 299 0.17 -10.63 25.96
CA ALA A 299 0.54 -11.03 27.32
C ALA A 299 -0.65 -11.59 28.11
N GLY A 300 -1.81 -10.93 28.03
CA GLY A 300 -3.05 -11.38 28.67
C GLY A 300 -3.56 -12.71 28.10
N MET A 301 -3.42 -12.93 26.79
CA MET A 301 -3.79 -14.18 26.14
C MET A 301 -2.94 -15.35 26.64
N VAL A 302 -1.63 -15.16 26.81
CA VAL A 302 -0.73 -16.20 27.37
C VAL A 302 -1.08 -16.49 28.83
N MET A 303 -1.32 -15.47 29.66
CA MET A 303 -1.74 -15.66 31.06
C MET A 303 -3.09 -16.38 31.15
N PHE A 304 -4.03 -16.04 30.29
CA PHE A 304 -5.33 -16.71 30.23
C PHE A 304 -5.21 -18.17 29.80
N LEU A 305 -4.34 -18.46 28.82
CA LEU A 305 -4.04 -19.82 28.39
C LEU A 305 -3.42 -20.64 29.53
N GLU A 306 -2.50 -20.05 30.28
CA GLU A 306 -1.91 -20.69 31.45
C GLU A 306 -2.97 -21.05 32.48
N GLN A 307 -3.91 -20.15 32.77
CA GLN A 307 -5.01 -20.39 33.69
C GLN A 307 -5.98 -21.48 33.19
N LEU A 308 -6.29 -21.51 31.89
CA LEU A 308 -7.13 -22.57 31.29
C LEU A 308 -6.49 -23.95 31.37
N LEU A 309 -5.17 -24.02 31.23
CA LEU A 309 -4.42 -25.27 31.40
C LEU A 309 -4.20 -25.63 32.88
N ALA A 310 -4.68 -24.80 33.82
CA ALA A 310 -4.63 -25.04 35.26
C ALA A 310 -5.78 -25.90 35.78
N GLU A 311 -6.89 -25.90 35.06
CA GLU A 311 -8.10 -26.67 35.34
C GLU A 311 -8.03 -28.06 34.71
#